data_AF-A0ABC9BYF2-F1
#
_entry.id   AF-A0ABC9BYF2-F1
#
_cell.length_a   1.000
_cell.length_b   1.000
_cell.length_c   1.000
_cell.angle_alpha   90.00
_cell.angle_beta   90.00
_cell.angle_gamma   90.00
#
_symmetry.space_group_name_H-M   'P 1'
#
loop_
_entity.id
_entity.type
_entity.pdbx_description
1 polymer ?
#
loop_
_entity_poly.entity_id
_entity_poly.type
_entity_poly.pdbx_seq_one_letter_code
_entity_poly.pdbx_strand_id
1 'polypeptide(L)'
;MMPYGTAAEAEAALGRSMTWAEALWFRYSAGMPDLWLTWHIALVYLVMYAVAPLPVMIFQQIAPGSGFLHTKWGYENIHHVHHEKTEPSGFAAAYATGTELYLYLTTLFLGPAIVPSHVTTHWLWFAIRIMEAFDAHCGYHFPFSLARFIPFLGGAEFHDYHHYAGEKTRSNFSSVFTYCDYIYGTNKGYVYHKRGLAKLTMKEAEHNMKGNSGKEDRD
;
A
#
# COMPACT_ATOMS: atom_id res chain seq x y z
N MET A 1 19.58 4.67 20.78
CA MET A 1 19.15 3.54 21.63
C MET A 1 18.79 3.98 23.04
N MET A 2 18.06 3.13 23.79
CA MET A 2 17.50 3.45 25.11
C MET A 2 18.60 3.91 26.08
N PRO A 3 18.44 5.06 26.75
CA PRO A 3 19.49 5.64 27.61
C PRO A 3 19.61 4.93 28.97
N TYR A 4 18.77 3.93 29.25
CA TYR A 4 18.65 3.28 30.56
C TYR A 4 19.24 1.87 30.50
N GLY A 5 20.11 1.55 31.46
CA GLY A 5 20.73 0.24 31.59
C GLY A 5 19.87 -0.78 32.32
N THR A 6 18.84 -0.32 33.06
CA THR A 6 17.92 -1.20 33.80
C THR A 6 16.46 -0.80 33.66
N ALA A 7 15.57 -1.75 33.90
CA ALA A 7 14.13 -1.49 33.92
C ALA A 7 13.73 -0.49 35.01
N ALA A 8 14.40 -0.53 36.17
CA ALA A 8 14.15 0.40 37.27
C ALA A 8 14.50 1.84 36.89
N GLU A 9 15.62 2.05 36.20
CA GLU A 9 15.99 3.38 35.66
C GLU A 9 14.96 3.89 34.64
N ALA A 10 14.49 3.01 33.76
CA ALA A 10 13.46 3.36 32.78
C ALA A 10 12.11 3.73 33.44
N GLU A 11 11.67 2.96 34.44
CA GLU A 11 10.44 3.26 35.20
C GLU A 11 10.55 4.55 36.01
N ALA A 12 11.72 4.79 36.62
CA ALA A 12 11.98 6.04 37.35
C ALA A 12 11.89 7.26 36.41
N ALA A 13 12.43 7.16 35.19
CA ALA A 13 12.34 8.21 34.19
C ALA A 13 10.92 8.38 33.62
N LEU A 14 10.16 7.29 33.50
CA LEU A 14 8.75 7.31 33.10
C LEU A 14 7.83 7.91 34.17
N GLY A 15 8.27 7.95 35.44
CA GLY A 15 7.44 8.34 36.58
C GLY A 15 6.29 7.35 36.88
N ARG A 16 6.35 6.15 36.30
CA ARG A 16 5.37 5.07 36.47
C ARG A 16 6.01 3.72 36.16
N SER A 17 5.38 2.65 36.67
CA SER A 17 5.73 1.29 36.23
C SER A 17 5.46 1.11 34.74
N MET A 18 6.30 0.31 34.09
CA MET A 18 6.11 -0.13 32.73
C MET A 18 4.95 -1.13 32.68
N THR A 19 4.17 -1.07 31.60
CA THR A 19 3.27 -2.16 31.24
C THR A 19 4.07 -3.41 30.89
N TRP A 20 3.41 -4.57 30.88
CA TRP A 20 4.05 -5.82 30.45
C TRP A 20 4.68 -5.72 29.05
N ALA A 21 4.00 -5.06 28.11
CA ALA A 21 4.49 -4.89 26.74
C ALA A 21 5.74 -3.98 26.68
N GLU A 22 5.73 -2.88 27.43
CA GLU A 22 6.87 -1.97 27.54
C GLU A 22 8.08 -2.68 28.17
N ALA A 23 7.85 -3.46 29.24
CA ALA A 23 8.91 -4.21 29.90
C ALA A 23 9.48 -5.32 29.00
N LEU A 24 8.64 -6.00 28.23
CA LEU A 24 9.07 -7.00 27.26
C LEU A 24 9.93 -6.36 26.16
N TRP A 25 9.46 -5.25 25.59
CA TRP A 25 10.19 -4.50 24.56
C TRP A 25 11.52 -3.95 25.09
N PHE A 26 11.53 -3.40 26.31
CA PHE A 26 12.75 -2.93 26.99
C PHE A 26 13.78 -4.05 27.09
N ARG A 27 13.39 -5.21 27.62
CA ARG A 27 14.30 -6.36 27.81
C ARG A 27 14.88 -6.86 26.49
N TYR A 28 14.08 -6.89 25.43
CA TYR A 28 14.51 -7.29 24.10
C TYR A 28 15.48 -6.27 23.48
N SER A 29 15.15 -4.98 23.57
CA SER A 29 15.89 -3.92 22.88
C SER A 29 17.16 -3.48 23.61
N ALA A 30 17.24 -3.61 24.94
CA ALA A 30 18.35 -3.10 25.74
C ALA A 30 19.73 -3.71 25.39
N GLY A 31 19.76 -4.97 24.93
CA GLY A 31 20.99 -5.65 24.53
C GLY A 31 21.24 -5.70 23.02
N MET A 32 20.37 -5.09 22.22
CA MET A 32 20.41 -5.22 20.76
C MET A 32 21.30 -4.13 20.15
N PRO A 33 22.11 -4.41 19.12
CA PRO A 33 22.80 -3.35 18.37
C PRO A 33 21.81 -2.43 17.64
N ASP A 34 22.12 -1.12 17.56
CA ASP A 34 21.25 -0.08 16.99
C ASP A 34 20.73 -0.47 15.60
N LEU A 35 21.62 -0.94 14.73
CA LEU A 35 21.29 -1.32 13.36
C LEU A 35 20.23 -2.42 13.30
N TRP A 36 20.38 -3.46 14.13
CA TRP A 36 19.41 -4.56 14.19
C TRP A 36 18.08 -4.07 14.74
N LEU A 37 18.12 -3.25 15.79
CA LEU A 37 16.91 -2.69 16.39
C LEU A 37 16.13 -1.84 15.38
N THR A 38 16.82 -1.04 14.56
CA THR A 38 16.22 -0.28 13.45
C THR A 38 15.47 -1.19 12.47
N TRP A 39 16.08 -2.30 12.04
CA TRP A 39 15.43 -3.22 11.10
C TRP A 39 14.23 -3.94 11.72
N HIS A 40 14.30 -4.35 12.98
CA HIS A 40 13.17 -4.97 13.67
C HIS A 40 12.00 -4.00 13.83
N ILE A 41 12.28 -2.73 14.17
CA ILE A 41 11.23 -1.70 14.26
C ILE A 41 10.63 -1.41 12.89
N ALA A 42 11.45 -1.28 11.84
CA ALA A 42 10.96 -1.11 10.47
C ALA A 42 10.07 -2.30 10.03
N LEU A 43 10.43 -3.52 10.42
CA LEU A 43 9.60 -4.70 10.20
C LEU A 43 8.28 -4.63 10.98
N VAL A 44 8.29 -4.19 12.23
CA VAL A 44 7.06 -3.97 13.01
C VAL A 44 6.17 -2.93 12.31
N TYR A 45 6.73 -1.82 11.84
CA TYR A 45 5.97 -0.81 11.09
C TYR A 45 5.35 -1.40 9.82
N LEU A 46 6.11 -2.20 9.07
CA LEU A 46 5.62 -2.88 7.87
C LEU A 46 4.50 -3.88 8.18
N VAL A 47 4.63 -4.68 9.23
CA VAL A 47 3.59 -5.64 9.66
C VAL A 47 2.33 -4.91 10.08
N MET A 48 2.46 -3.86 10.89
CA MET A 48 1.32 -3.03 11.30
C MET A 48 0.65 -2.41 10.08
N TYR A 49 1.43 -1.92 9.13
CA TYR A 49 0.92 -1.33 7.89
C TYR A 49 0.24 -2.35 6.97
N ALA A 50 0.73 -3.58 6.89
CA ALA A 50 0.05 -4.66 6.17
C ALA A 50 -1.25 -5.07 6.87
N VAL A 51 -1.24 -5.24 8.19
CA VAL A 51 -2.42 -5.75 8.90
C VAL A 51 -3.50 -4.68 9.10
N ALA A 52 -3.14 -3.41 9.28
CA ALA A 52 -4.09 -2.33 9.60
C ALA A 52 -5.23 -2.15 8.57
N PRO A 53 -4.99 -2.29 7.25
CA PRO A 53 -6.06 -2.31 6.26
C PRO A 53 -7.09 -3.42 6.45
N LEU A 54 -6.74 -4.59 7.01
CA LEU A 54 -7.67 -5.72 7.09
C LEU A 54 -8.96 -5.40 7.87
N PRO A 55 -8.91 -4.87 9.11
CA PRO A 55 -10.11 -4.41 9.82
C PRO A 55 -10.78 -3.21 9.16
N VAL A 56 -10.01 -2.27 8.60
CA VAL A 56 -10.56 -1.10 7.91
C VAL A 56 -11.39 -1.55 6.71
N MET A 57 -10.95 -2.57 5.97
CA MET A 57 -11.67 -3.13 4.84
C MET A 57 -13.01 -3.78 5.25
N ILE A 58 -13.15 -4.27 6.48
CA ILE A 58 -14.44 -4.74 7.01
C ILE A 58 -15.43 -3.55 7.10
N PHE A 59 -14.98 -2.41 7.63
CA PHE A 59 -15.77 -1.17 7.65
C PHE A 59 -15.96 -0.57 6.26
N GLN A 60 -15.04 -0.83 5.33
CA GLN A 60 -15.23 -0.40 3.94
C GLN A 60 -16.32 -1.22 3.23
N GLN A 61 -16.68 -2.42 3.69
CA GLN A 61 -17.71 -3.29 3.09
C GLN A 61 -19.13 -3.09 3.66
N ILE A 62 -19.48 -1.88 4.14
CA ILE A 62 -20.84 -1.57 4.64
C ILE A 62 -21.92 -1.83 3.57
N ALA A 63 -21.54 -1.95 2.29
CA ALA A 63 -22.35 -2.56 1.24
C ALA A 63 -21.53 -3.59 0.43
N PRO A 64 -22.10 -4.76 0.07
CA PRO A 64 -21.39 -5.80 -0.68
C PRO A 64 -20.80 -5.26 -1.98
N GLY A 65 -19.47 -5.32 -2.09
CA GLY A 65 -18.77 -4.95 -3.33
C GLY A 65 -18.53 -3.45 -3.53
N SER A 66 -18.64 -2.61 -2.48
CA SER A 66 -18.16 -1.22 -2.54
C SER A 66 -17.38 -0.88 -1.28
N GLY A 67 -16.13 -0.44 -1.43
CA GLY A 67 -15.39 0.18 -0.32
C GLY A 67 -16.07 1.46 0.16
N PHE A 68 -15.91 1.85 1.44
CA PHE A 68 -16.59 3.02 2.02
C PHE A 68 -16.39 4.30 1.22
N LEU A 69 -15.14 4.55 0.78
CA LEU A 69 -14.77 5.69 -0.08
C LEU A 69 -15.44 5.66 -1.46
N HIS A 70 -16.01 4.53 -1.86
CA HIS A 70 -16.72 4.29 -3.12
C HIS A 70 -18.22 4.08 -2.93
N THR A 71 -18.74 4.29 -1.73
CA THR A 71 -20.17 4.55 -1.54
C THR A 71 -20.48 5.94 -2.12
N LYS A 72 -21.74 6.19 -2.50
CA LYS A 72 -22.15 7.50 -3.04
C LYS A 72 -21.66 8.66 -2.15
N TRP A 73 -21.92 8.56 -0.85
CA TRP A 73 -21.52 9.59 0.11
C TRP A 73 -20.00 9.69 0.25
N GLY A 74 -19.30 8.57 0.41
CA GLY A 74 -17.84 8.56 0.58
C GLY A 74 -17.11 9.13 -0.63
N TYR A 75 -17.59 8.80 -1.84
CA TYR A 75 -17.02 9.32 -3.08
C TYR A 75 -17.25 10.83 -3.18
N GLU A 76 -18.51 11.27 -3.13
CA GLU A 76 -18.88 12.67 -3.30
C GLU A 76 -18.23 13.60 -2.25
N ASN A 77 -17.96 13.12 -1.03
CA ASN A 77 -17.45 13.97 0.06
C ASN A 77 -15.94 13.79 0.34
N ILE A 78 -15.35 12.65 0.01
CA ILE A 78 -13.97 12.31 0.42
C ILE A 78 -13.11 11.96 -0.78
N HIS A 79 -13.59 11.12 -1.71
CA HIS A 79 -12.73 10.49 -2.71
C HIS A 79 -12.79 11.08 -4.12
N HIS A 80 -13.77 11.94 -4.42
CA HIS A 80 -13.96 12.49 -5.77
C HIS A 80 -12.75 13.29 -6.27
N VAL A 81 -12.04 14.03 -5.41
CA VAL A 81 -10.84 14.79 -5.79
C VAL A 81 -9.72 13.85 -6.23
N HIS A 82 -9.56 12.74 -5.51
CA HIS A 82 -8.56 11.71 -5.84
C HIS A 82 -8.81 11.11 -7.23
N HIS A 83 -10.07 10.89 -7.59
CA HIS A 83 -10.46 10.39 -8.91
C HIS A 83 -10.68 11.46 -9.98
N GLU A 84 -10.50 12.75 -9.66
CA GLU A 84 -10.66 13.82 -10.66
C GLU A 84 -9.60 13.70 -11.76
N LYS A 85 -8.40 13.20 -11.41
CA LYS A 85 -7.29 12.96 -12.33
C LYS A 85 -7.20 11.48 -12.63
N THR A 86 -7.61 11.10 -13.83
CA THR A 86 -7.48 9.71 -14.33
C THR A 86 -6.13 9.45 -15.00
N GLU A 87 -5.36 10.50 -15.29
CA GLU A 87 -4.02 10.36 -15.84
C GLU A 87 -3.03 10.00 -14.72
N PRO A 88 -2.22 8.95 -14.91
CA PRO A 88 -1.23 8.56 -13.92
C PRO A 88 -0.14 9.63 -13.78
N SER A 89 0.04 10.11 -12.55
CA SER A 89 1.09 11.03 -12.15
C SER A 89 1.49 10.74 -10.71
N GLY A 90 2.79 10.71 -10.42
CA GLY A 90 3.27 10.55 -9.03
C GLY A 90 2.75 11.66 -8.10
N PHE A 91 2.48 12.85 -8.64
CA PHE A 91 1.86 13.95 -7.87
C PHE A 91 0.39 13.71 -7.55
N ALA A 92 -0.32 12.89 -8.35
CA ALA A 92 -1.70 12.52 -8.07
C ALA A 92 -1.82 11.73 -6.75
N ALA A 93 -0.75 11.06 -6.30
CA ALA A 93 -0.72 10.37 -5.01
C ALA A 93 -1.02 11.29 -3.80
N ALA A 94 -0.76 12.60 -3.93
CA ALA A 94 -1.06 13.60 -2.91
C ALA A 94 -2.26 14.49 -3.26
N TYR A 95 -2.89 14.28 -4.42
CA TYR A 95 -4.01 15.08 -4.89
C TYR A 95 -5.33 14.47 -4.42
N ALA A 96 -5.69 14.75 -3.17
CA ALA A 96 -6.90 14.21 -2.56
C ALA A 96 -7.55 15.25 -1.63
N THR A 97 -8.75 14.95 -1.13
CA THR A 97 -9.36 15.81 -0.10
C THR A 97 -8.53 15.79 1.18
N GLY A 98 -8.65 16.83 2.00
CA GLY A 98 -7.98 16.87 3.31
C GLY A 98 -8.33 15.66 4.17
N THR A 99 -9.60 15.23 4.17
CA THR A 99 -10.07 14.04 4.90
C THR A 99 -9.38 12.77 4.43
N GLU A 100 -9.24 12.58 3.12
CA GLU A 100 -8.55 11.42 2.58
C GLU A 100 -7.06 11.43 2.93
N LEU A 101 -6.40 12.58 2.84
CA LEU A 101 -5.02 12.74 3.30
C LEU A 101 -4.88 12.40 4.78
N TYR A 102 -5.81 12.85 5.64
CA TYR A 102 -5.81 12.46 7.05
C TYR A 102 -5.91 10.95 7.25
N LEU A 103 -6.76 10.24 6.49
CA LEU A 103 -6.84 8.78 6.54
C LEU A 103 -5.49 8.14 6.16
N TYR A 104 -4.81 8.62 5.11
CA TYR A 104 -3.48 8.13 4.76
C TYR A 104 -2.46 8.40 5.88
N LEU A 105 -2.48 9.60 6.49
CA LEU A 105 -1.60 9.95 7.61
C LEU A 105 -1.82 9.02 8.81
N THR A 106 -3.05 8.57 9.09
CA THR A 106 -3.25 7.60 10.19
C THR A 106 -2.46 6.31 9.95
N THR A 107 -2.45 5.76 8.73
CA THR A 107 -1.68 4.56 8.40
C THR A 107 -0.17 4.81 8.37
N LEU A 108 0.26 6.01 8.00
CA LEU A 108 1.66 6.44 8.02
C LEU A 108 2.21 6.50 9.46
N PHE A 109 1.42 7.01 10.40
CA PHE A 109 1.83 7.24 11.79
C PHE A 109 1.46 6.10 12.75
N LEU A 110 0.65 5.13 12.35
CA LEU A 110 0.21 4.04 13.23
C LEU A 110 1.39 3.25 13.82
N GLY A 111 2.37 2.86 13.00
CA GLY A 111 3.58 2.16 13.45
C GLY A 111 4.37 3.00 14.47
N PRO A 112 4.81 4.22 14.10
CA PRO A 112 5.45 5.18 15.00
C PRO A 112 4.73 5.45 16.32
N ALA A 113 3.40 5.49 16.30
CA ALA A 113 2.59 5.74 17.50
C ALA A 113 2.59 4.56 18.47
N ILE A 114 2.77 3.32 17.99
CA ILE A 114 2.76 2.10 18.80
C ILE A 114 4.16 1.76 19.32
N VAL A 115 5.18 1.86 18.47
CA VAL A 115 6.57 1.57 18.84
C VAL A 115 7.42 2.81 18.62
N PRO A 116 7.67 3.63 19.66
CA PRO A 116 8.53 4.79 19.53
C PRO A 116 9.95 4.35 19.19
N SER A 117 10.61 5.09 18.31
CA SER A 117 11.96 4.75 17.83
C SER A 117 12.80 5.98 17.51
N HIS A 118 14.04 5.77 17.07
CA HIS A 118 14.90 6.88 16.68
C HIS A 118 14.33 7.62 15.46
N VAL A 119 14.56 8.93 15.37
CA VAL A 119 14.04 9.76 14.27
C VAL A 119 14.49 9.25 12.89
N THR A 120 15.67 8.63 12.79
CA THR A 120 16.16 8.03 11.53
C THR A 120 15.30 6.86 11.05
N THR A 121 14.79 6.02 11.96
CA THR A 121 13.86 4.94 11.62
C THR A 121 12.54 5.50 11.07
N HIS A 122 12.08 6.61 11.64
CA HIS A 122 10.90 7.32 11.14
C HIS A 122 11.13 7.89 9.74
N TRP A 123 12.27 8.55 9.50
CA TRP A 123 12.60 9.08 8.17
C TRP A 123 12.69 7.99 7.11
N LEU A 124 13.33 6.86 7.43
CA LEU A 124 13.39 5.71 6.54
C LEU A 124 11.99 5.18 6.22
N TRP A 125 11.15 5.03 7.24
CA TRP A 125 9.76 4.60 7.08
C TRP A 125 8.96 5.54 6.19
N PHE A 126 9.01 6.85 6.44
CA PHE A 126 8.29 7.85 5.65
C PHE A 126 8.79 7.89 4.20
N ALA A 127 10.09 7.78 3.97
CA ALA A 127 10.66 7.70 2.63
C ALA A 127 10.11 6.49 1.85
N ILE A 128 10.10 5.30 2.47
CA ILE A 128 9.54 4.08 1.86
C ILE A 128 8.05 4.28 1.54
N ARG A 129 7.27 4.85 2.47
CA ARG A 129 5.83 5.08 2.29
C ARG A 129 5.52 6.09 1.18
N ILE A 130 6.28 7.17 1.08
CA ILE A 130 6.13 8.16 0.00
C ILE A 130 6.53 7.55 -1.35
N MET A 131 7.64 6.83 -1.40
CA MET A 131 8.08 6.14 -2.63
C MET A 131 7.02 5.14 -3.11
N GLU A 132 6.42 4.38 -2.21
CA GLU A 132 5.34 3.45 -2.54
C GLU A 132 4.11 4.18 -3.09
N ALA A 133 3.67 5.26 -2.46
CA ALA A 133 2.54 6.06 -2.94
C ALA A 133 2.81 6.62 -4.35
N PHE A 134 4.03 7.10 -4.61
CA PHE A 134 4.43 7.57 -5.94
C PHE A 134 4.45 6.42 -6.96
N ASP A 135 5.07 5.28 -6.62
CA ASP A 135 5.13 4.10 -7.48
C ASP A 135 3.74 3.63 -7.89
N ALA A 136 2.77 3.65 -6.96
CA ALA A 136 1.38 3.27 -7.23
C ALA A 136 0.61 4.23 -8.15
N HIS A 137 1.05 5.47 -8.34
CA HIS A 137 0.34 6.47 -9.15
C HIS A 137 1.10 6.95 -10.38
N CYS A 138 2.37 6.59 -10.51
CA CYS A 138 3.23 7.17 -11.54
C CYS A 138 2.94 6.63 -12.96
N GLY A 139 2.17 5.55 -13.10
CA GLY A 139 1.89 4.91 -14.39
C GLY A 139 3.05 4.14 -15.00
N TYR A 140 4.20 4.11 -14.32
CA TYR A 140 5.39 3.41 -14.79
C TYR A 140 5.56 2.06 -14.07
N HIS A 141 5.96 1.06 -14.86
CA HIS A 141 6.40 -0.23 -14.35
C HIS A 141 7.92 -0.27 -14.27
N PHE A 142 8.48 0.32 -13.21
CA PHE A 142 9.92 0.31 -13.03
C PHE A 142 10.45 -1.10 -12.78
N PRO A 143 11.64 -1.45 -13.33
CA PRO A 143 12.24 -2.75 -13.08
C PRO A 143 12.62 -2.96 -11.60
N PHE A 144 12.76 -1.86 -10.85
CA PHE A 144 13.09 -1.80 -9.43
C PHE A 144 11.88 -1.44 -8.54
N SER A 145 10.65 -1.42 -9.08
CA SER A 145 9.45 -1.20 -8.26
C SER A 145 9.34 -2.26 -7.16
N LEU A 146 8.99 -1.84 -5.95
CA LEU A 146 8.78 -2.74 -4.81
C LEU A 146 7.67 -3.77 -5.09
N ALA A 147 6.65 -3.37 -5.87
CA ALA A 147 5.55 -4.24 -6.26
C ALA A 147 5.99 -5.44 -7.12
N ARG A 148 7.18 -5.38 -7.73
CA ARG A 148 7.74 -6.50 -8.49
C ARG A 148 8.36 -7.58 -7.61
N PHE A 149 8.85 -7.22 -6.43
CA PHE A 149 9.58 -8.12 -5.54
C PHE A 149 8.74 -8.66 -4.39
N ILE A 150 7.73 -7.91 -3.97
CA ILE A 150 6.90 -8.26 -2.83
C ILE A 150 5.55 -8.77 -3.33
N PRO A 151 5.19 -10.05 -3.08
CA PRO A 151 3.88 -10.56 -3.41
C PRO A 151 2.79 -9.70 -2.80
N PHE A 152 1.71 -9.52 -3.55
CA PHE A 152 0.51 -8.78 -3.14
C PHE A 152 0.66 -7.26 -3.02
N LEU A 153 1.78 -6.64 -3.43
CA LEU A 153 1.79 -5.20 -3.69
C LEU A 153 1.19 -4.91 -5.08
N GLY A 154 0.28 -3.95 -5.17
CA GLY A 154 -0.46 -3.65 -6.41
C GLY A 154 0.37 -2.91 -7.47
N GLY A 155 1.17 -1.94 -7.04
CA GLY A 155 1.92 -1.06 -7.95
C GLY A 155 1.01 -0.22 -8.87
N ALA A 156 1.63 0.47 -9.84
CA ALA A 156 0.95 1.39 -10.75
C ALA A 156 -0.27 0.77 -11.45
N GLU A 157 -0.10 -0.32 -12.21
CA GLU A 157 -1.21 -0.92 -12.99
C GLU A 157 -2.44 -1.30 -12.16
N PHE A 158 -2.25 -1.82 -10.95
CA PHE A 158 -3.39 -2.22 -10.12
C PHE A 158 -4.22 -1.01 -9.70
N HIS A 159 -3.56 0.09 -9.36
CA HIS A 159 -4.18 1.33 -8.92
C HIS A 159 -4.64 2.22 -10.08
N ASP A 160 -3.95 2.21 -11.21
CA ASP A 160 -4.40 2.84 -12.45
C ASP A 160 -5.69 2.19 -12.96
N TYR A 161 -5.79 0.85 -12.85
CA TYR A 161 -7.05 0.18 -13.14
C TYR A 161 -8.17 0.62 -12.21
N HIS A 162 -7.87 0.87 -10.93
CA HIS A 162 -8.84 1.40 -9.97
C HIS A 162 -9.35 2.78 -10.40
N HIS A 163 -8.46 3.69 -10.80
CA HIS A 163 -8.81 5.00 -11.36
C HIS A 163 -9.61 4.92 -12.67
N TYR A 164 -9.19 4.04 -13.59
CA TYR A 164 -9.88 3.81 -14.85
C TYR A 164 -11.28 3.23 -14.67
N ALA A 165 -11.39 2.25 -13.77
CA ALA A 165 -12.64 1.63 -13.38
C ALA A 165 -13.61 2.65 -12.76
N GLY A 166 -13.07 3.53 -11.92
CA GLY A 166 -13.81 4.52 -11.14
C GLY A 166 -15.05 3.95 -10.47
N GLU A 167 -16.15 4.72 -10.51
CA GLU A 167 -17.45 4.29 -10.01
C GLU A 167 -18.04 3.07 -10.74
N LYS A 168 -17.61 2.79 -11.98
CA LYS A 168 -18.30 1.86 -12.89
C LYS A 168 -18.08 0.40 -12.56
N THR A 169 -16.88 0.02 -12.09
CA THR A 169 -16.57 -1.41 -11.84
C THR A 169 -16.20 -1.74 -10.41
N ARG A 170 -16.17 -0.76 -9.49
CA ARG A 170 -16.11 -0.99 -8.03
C ARG A 170 -15.09 -2.08 -7.64
N SER A 171 -13.86 -1.90 -8.11
CA SER A 171 -12.81 -2.91 -8.03
C SER A 171 -11.51 -2.27 -7.53
N ASN A 172 -10.63 -3.08 -6.95
CA ASN A 172 -9.28 -2.69 -6.53
C ASN A 172 -9.28 -1.57 -5.48
N PHE A 173 -10.02 -1.76 -4.38
CA PHE A 173 -10.14 -0.75 -3.34
C PHE A 173 -8.95 -0.68 -2.39
N SER A 174 -8.13 -1.74 -2.33
CA SER A 174 -6.88 -1.66 -1.59
C SER A 174 -5.92 -0.75 -2.35
N SER A 175 -5.46 0.30 -1.68
CA SER A 175 -4.49 1.22 -2.24
C SER A 175 -3.12 0.57 -2.48
N VAL A 176 -2.79 -0.50 -1.73
CA VAL A 176 -1.41 -1.05 -1.73
C VAL A 176 -1.40 -2.57 -1.74
N PHE A 177 -2.07 -3.21 -0.79
CA PHE A 177 -2.01 -4.65 -0.59
C PHE A 177 -3.18 -5.37 -1.27
N THR A 178 -2.94 -5.98 -2.43
CA THR A 178 -3.96 -6.65 -3.24
C THR A 178 -4.56 -7.89 -2.59
N TYR A 179 -3.93 -8.47 -1.55
CA TYR A 179 -4.55 -9.57 -0.82
C TYR A 179 -5.85 -9.14 -0.13
N CYS A 180 -6.00 -7.86 0.24
CA CYS A 180 -7.26 -7.34 0.76
C CYS A 180 -8.35 -7.53 -0.29
N ASP A 181 -8.13 -7.07 -1.52
CA ASP A 181 -9.11 -7.25 -2.60
C ASP A 181 -9.33 -8.72 -2.96
N TYR A 182 -8.33 -9.58 -2.80
CA TYR A 182 -8.50 -11.02 -2.98
C TYR A 182 -9.43 -11.64 -1.92
N ILE A 183 -9.17 -11.35 -0.63
CA ILE A 183 -9.97 -11.84 0.50
C ILE A 183 -11.42 -11.35 0.39
N TYR A 184 -11.60 -10.09 0.02
CA TYR A 184 -12.92 -9.46 -0.07
C TYR A 184 -13.58 -9.57 -1.46
N GLY A 185 -12.91 -10.18 -2.44
CA GLY A 185 -13.44 -10.47 -3.77
C GLY A 185 -13.60 -9.25 -4.70
N THR A 186 -12.94 -8.13 -4.41
CA THR A 186 -13.01 -6.85 -5.14
C THR A 186 -11.94 -6.71 -6.22
N ASN A 187 -11.16 -7.75 -6.51
CA ASN A 187 -10.19 -7.79 -7.62
C ASN A 187 -10.73 -8.46 -8.91
N LYS A 188 -11.98 -8.92 -8.93
CA LYS A 188 -12.54 -9.69 -10.07
C LYS A 188 -12.56 -8.90 -11.37
N GLY A 189 -12.89 -7.60 -11.30
CA GLY A 189 -12.87 -6.71 -12.46
C GLY A 189 -11.48 -6.64 -13.08
N TYR A 190 -10.47 -6.40 -12.24
CA TYR A 190 -9.08 -6.36 -12.67
C TYR A 190 -8.60 -7.67 -13.30
N VAL A 191 -8.91 -8.81 -12.69
CA VAL A 191 -8.54 -10.12 -13.25
C VAL A 191 -9.20 -10.35 -14.61
N TYR A 192 -10.47 -9.96 -14.77
CA TYR A 192 -11.16 -10.04 -16.05
C TYR A 192 -10.52 -9.14 -17.11
N HIS A 193 -10.21 -7.90 -16.74
CA HIS A 193 -9.55 -6.93 -17.62
C HIS A 193 -8.18 -7.44 -18.11
N LYS A 194 -7.32 -7.90 -17.19
CA LYS A 194 -6.00 -8.47 -17.52
C LYS A 194 -6.11 -9.68 -18.47
N ARG A 195 -7.07 -10.57 -18.23
CA ARG A 195 -7.33 -11.71 -19.14
C ARG A 195 -7.79 -11.26 -20.53
N GLY A 196 -8.59 -10.20 -20.60
CA GLY A 196 -9.01 -9.59 -21.86
C GLY A 196 -7.83 -9.06 -22.66
N LEU A 197 -6.98 -8.25 -22.01
CA LEU A 197 -5.77 -7.70 -22.63
C LEU A 197 -4.82 -8.79 -23.13
N ALA A 198 -4.56 -9.83 -22.32
CA ALA A 198 -3.71 -10.94 -22.72
C ALA A 198 -4.23 -11.65 -23.98
N LYS A 199 -5.54 -11.84 -24.10
CA LYS A 199 -6.15 -12.45 -25.31
C LYS A 199 -5.98 -11.57 -26.55
N LEU A 200 -6.09 -10.24 -26.40
CA LEU A 200 -5.88 -9.30 -27.52
C LEU A 200 -4.42 -9.32 -27.97
N THR A 201 -3.47 -9.24 -27.05
CA THR A 201 -2.03 -9.31 -27.36
C THR A 201 -1.66 -10.62 -28.07
N MET A 202 -2.22 -11.75 -27.65
CA MET A 202 -1.99 -13.04 -28.31
C MET A 202 -2.54 -13.06 -29.75
N LYS A 203 -3.76 -12.51 -29.96
CA LYS A 203 -4.34 -12.40 -31.31
C LYS A 203 -3.53 -11.49 -32.22
N GLU A 204 -3.02 -10.37 -31.71
CA GLU A 204 -2.15 -9.46 -32.47
C GLU A 204 -0.82 -10.13 -32.84
N ALA A 205 -0.22 -10.89 -31.92
CA ALA A 205 0.99 -11.66 -32.19
C ALA A 205 0.76 -12.72 -33.27
N GLU A 206 -0.36 -13.46 -33.20
CA GLU A 206 -0.75 -14.45 -34.22
C GLU A 206 -0.99 -13.80 -35.60
N HIS A 207 -1.66 -12.65 -35.63
CA HIS A 207 -1.90 -11.90 -36.86
C HIS A 207 -0.58 -11.43 -37.49
N ASN A 208 0.34 -10.89 -36.69
CA ASN A 208 1.64 -10.41 -37.17
C ASN A 208 2.53 -11.56 -37.68
N MET A 209 2.52 -12.72 -37.02
CA MET A 209 3.24 -13.91 -37.52
C MET A 209 2.69 -14.39 -38.87
N LYS A 210 1.36 -14.47 -39.03
CA LYS A 210 0.74 -14.85 -40.31
C LYS A 210 1.03 -13.85 -41.42
N GLY A 211 0.98 -12.55 -41.12
CA GLY A 211 1.31 -11.48 -42.06
C GLY A 211 2.76 -11.50 -42.55
N ASN A 212 3.71 -11.91 -41.70
CA ASN A 212 5.12 -12.04 -42.08
C ASN A 212 5.40 -13.33 -42.88
N SER A 213 4.79 -14.47 -42.50
CA SER A 213 4.93 -15.73 -43.25
C SER A 213 4.44 -15.62 -44.71
N GLY A 214 3.34 -14.90 -44.95
CA GLY A 214 2.84 -14.66 -46.30
C GLY A 214 3.64 -13.63 -47.13
N LYS A 215 4.71 -13.05 -46.56
CA LYS A 215 5.68 -12.20 -47.29
C LYS A 215 6.95 -12.97 -47.65
N GLU A 216 7.41 -13.89 -46.80
CA GLU A 216 8.58 -14.73 -47.09
C GLU A 216 8.31 -15.77 -48.19
N ASP A 217 7.06 -16.23 -48.35
CA ASP A 217 6.67 -17.16 -49.43
C ASP A 217 6.49 -16.49 -50.82
N ARG A 218 6.81 -15.19 -50.95
CA ARG A 218 6.59 -14.40 -52.19
C ARG A 218 7.88 -13.83 -52.83
N ASP A 219 9.04 -14.18 -52.30
CA ASP A 219 10.37 -13.90 -52.88
C ASP A 219 11.04 -15.20 -53.36
#